data_AF-A0A975RXF5-F1
#
_entry.id   AF-A0A975RXF5-F1
#
_cell.length_a   1.000
_cell.length_b   1.000
_cell.length_c   1.000
_cell.angle_alpha   90.00
_cell.angle_beta   90.00
_cell.angle_gamma   90.00
#
_symmetry.space_group_name_H-M   'P 1'
#
loop_
_entity.id
_entity.type
_entity.pdbx_description
1 polymer ?
#
loop_
_entity_poly.entity_id
_entity_poly.type
_entity_poly.pdbx_seq_one_letter_code
_entity_poly.pdbx_strand_id
1 'polypeptide(L)' 'MSDITVVDLKGIRKLGIYYSRTHLKRLMNAGKFPKWFSLCDDPKARRVWWLREIDAYLRDRSATR' A
#
# COMPACT_ATOMS: atom_id res chain seq x y z
N MET A 1 -21.12 -6.57 -3.30
CA MET A 1 -20.65 -5.18 -3.04
C MET A 1 -19.15 -5.24 -2.87
N SER A 2 -18.37 -4.58 -3.73
CA SER A 2 -16.94 -4.44 -3.50
C SER A 2 -16.76 -3.29 -2.51
N ASP A 3 -16.51 -3.61 -1.24
CA ASP A 3 -16.23 -2.59 -0.23
C ASP A 3 -14.99 -1.80 -0.66
N ILE A 4 -15.18 -0.48 -0.79
CA ILE A 4 -14.13 0.48 -1.15
C ILE A 4 -13.31 0.73 0.12
N THR A 5 -12.44 -0.23 0.45
CA THR A 5 -11.62 -0.19 1.66
C THR A 5 -10.22 0.32 1.36
N VAL A 6 -9.79 1.32 2.11
CA VAL A 6 -8.43 1.87 2.08
C VAL A 6 -7.66 1.49 3.34
N VAL A 7 -6.34 1.37 3.20
CA VAL A 7 -5.42 1.14 4.33
C VAL A 7 -4.34 2.20 4.35
N ASP A 8 -3.95 2.63 5.55
CA ASP A 8 -2.81 3.51 5.77
C ASP A 8 -1.53 2.71 6.07
N LEU A 9 -0.44 3.42 6.39
CA LEU A 9 0.83 2.81 6.74
C LEU A 9 0.74 1.88 7.96
N LYS A 10 -0.13 2.18 8.94
CA LYS A 10 -0.35 1.29 10.09
C LYS A 10 -1.11 0.04 9.64
N GLY A 11 -2.08 0.19 8.74
CA GLY A 11 -2.82 -0.91 8.12
C GLY A 11 -1.91 -1.91 7.42
N ILE A 12 -1.06 -1.46 6.49
CA ILE A 12 -0.17 -2.39 5.75
C ILE A 12 0.87 -3.07 6.66
N ARG A 13 1.26 -2.43 7.77
CA ARG A 13 2.13 -3.07 8.79
C ARG A 13 1.43 -4.23 9.50
N LYS A 14 0.15 -4.09 9.81
CA LYS A 14 -0.66 -5.19 10.38
C LYS A 14 -0.78 -6.37 9.41
N LEU A 15 -0.69 -6.10 8.10
CA LEU A 15 -0.65 -7.12 7.04
C LEU A 15 0.75 -7.73 6.82
N GLY A 16 1.73 -7.43 7.68
CA GLY A 16 3.08 -7.99 7.60
C GLY A 16 4.07 -7.22 6.74
N ILE A 17 3.69 -6.05 6.19
CA ILE A 17 4.59 -5.21 5.39
C ILE A 17 5.27 -4.17 6.29
N TYR A 18 6.50 -4.46 6.71
CA TYR A 18 7.28 -3.62 7.65
C TYR A 18 8.29 -2.67 6.98
N TYR A 19 8.09 -2.34 5.71
CA TYR A 19 9.02 -1.45 5.00
C TYR A 19 9.02 -0.01 5.54
N SER A 20 10.20 0.61 5.50
CA SER A 20 10.33 2.05 5.74
C SER A 20 9.63 2.85 4.64
N ARG A 21 9.23 4.09 4.92
CA ARG A 21 8.59 4.95 3.91
C ARG A 21 9.48 5.17 2.69
N THR A 22 10.79 5.28 2.88
CA THR A 22 11.77 5.41 1.80
C THR A 22 11.83 4.15 0.95
N HIS A 23 11.80 2.96 1.57
CA HIS A 23 11.77 1.71 0.83
C HIS A 23 10.46 1.59 0.02
N LEU A 24 9.32 1.88 0.64
CA LEU A 24 8.04 1.90 -0.09
C LEU A 24 8.08 2.85 -1.30
N LYS A 25 8.65 4.05 -1.17
CA LYS A 25 8.87 4.96 -2.31
C LYS A 25 9.67 4.31 -3.43
N ARG A 26 10.80 3.67 -3.09
CA ARG A 26 11.66 3.01 -4.07
C ARG A 26 10.91 1.90 -4.80
N LEU A 27 10.13 1.08 -4.09
CA LEU A 27 9.35 0.02 -4.72
C LEU A 27 8.24 0.57 -5.61
N MET A 28 7.53 1.62 -5.17
CA MET A 28 6.50 2.27 -6.01
C MET A 28 7.11 2.88 -7.27
N ASN A 29 8.27 3.54 -7.15
CA ASN A 29 8.97 4.12 -8.31
C ASN A 29 9.47 3.02 -9.27
N ALA A 30 9.84 1.85 -8.74
CA ALA A 30 10.23 0.68 -9.53
C ALA A 30 9.02 -0.12 -10.08
N GLY A 31 7.78 0.30 -9.82
CA GLY A 31 6.58 -0.44 -10.21
C GLY A 31 6.36 -1.74 -9.45
N LYS A 32 7.09 -1.97 -8.35
CA LYS A 32 7.06 -3.20 -7.54
C LYS A 32 6.14 -3.12 -6.31
N PHE A 33 5.45 -1.99 -6.13
CA PHE A 33 4.50 -1.80 -5.03
C PHE A 33 3.39 -0.83 -5.45
N PRO A 34 2.14 -1.01 -4.98
CA PRO A 34 1.03 -0.11 -5.29
C PRO A 34 1.32 1.34 -4.93
N LYS A 35 0.91 2.29 -5.79
CA LYS A 35 1.05 3.72 -5.51
C LYS A 35 0.09 4.15 -4.41
N TRP A 36 0.56 4.97 -3.47
CA TRP A 36 -0.36 5.60 -2.52
C TRP A 36 -1.12 6.74 -3.19
N PHE A 37 -2.19 7.17 -2.54
CA PHE A 37 -2.88 8.41 -2.82
C PHE A 37 -3.23 9.12 -1.51
N SER A 38 -3.74 10.35 -1.63
CA SER A 38 -4.22 11.15 -0.51
C SER A 38 -5.75 11.15 -0.51
N LEU A 39 -6.38 11.10 0.67
CA LEU A 39 -7.85 11.20 0.80
C LEU A 39 -8.38 12.63 0.67
N CYS A 40 -7.51 13.62 0.83
CA CYS A 40 -7.83 15.04 0.66
C CYS A 40 -6.60 15.81 0.18
N ASP A 41 -6.81 17.04 -0.27
CA ASP A 41 -5.76 17.92 -0.82
C ASP A 41 -4.89 18.60 0.26
N ASP A 42 -4.86 18.07 1.49
CA ASP A 42 -3.96 18.54 2.53
C ASP A 42 -2.57 17.87 2.37
N PRO A 43 -1.46 18.61 2.29
CA PRO A 43 -0.10 18.05 2.27
C PRO A 43 0.23 17.12 3.45
N LYS A 44 -0.46 17.28 4.59
CA LYS A 44 -0.32 16.47 5.80
C LYS A 44 -1.26 15.27 5.83
N ALA A 45 -2.13 15.12 4.84
CA ALA A 45 -3.06 14.03 4.75
C ALA A 45 -2.35 12.67 4.78
N ARG A 46 -3.05 11.68 5.35
CA ARG A 46 -2.51 10.32 5.41
C ARG A 46 -2.43 9.75 4.00
N ARG A 47 -1.28 9.16 3.72
CA ARG A 47 -1.06 8.37 2.51
C ARG A 47 -1.71 7.02 2.71
N VAL A 48 -2.59 6.68 1.79
CA VAL A 48 -3.37 5.45 1.82
C VAL A 48 -3.19 4.67 0.52
N TRP A 49 -3.54 3.40 0.58
CA TRP A 49 -3.60 2.48 -0.55
C TRP A 49 -4.97 1.83 -0.59
N TRP A 50 -5.36 1.37 -1.77
CA TRP A 50 -6.50 0.47 -1.88
C TRP A 50 -6.15 -0.88 -1.26
N LEU A 51 -6.98 -1.38 -0.36
CA LEU A 51 -6.76 -2.68 0.28
C LEU A 51 -6.61 -3.79 -0.77
N ARG A 52 -7.46 -3.78 -1.82
CA ARG A 52 -7.42 -4.75 -2.93
C ARG A 52 -6.06 -4.80 -3.63
N GLU A 53 -5.35 -3.68 -3.75
CA GLU A 53 -4.04 -3.64 -4.42
C GLU A 53 -2.95 -4.22 -3.51
N ILE A 54 -3.05 -3.95 -2.21
CA ILE A 54 -2.15 -4.55 -1.21
C ILE A 54 -2.37 -6.07 -1.14
N ASP A 55 -3.61 -6.53 -1.16
CA ASP A 55 -3.93 -7.96 -1.17
C ASP A 55 -3.41 -8.64 -2.45
N ALA A 56 -3.61 -8.02 -3.62
CA ALA A 56 -3.07 -8.52 -4.88
C ALA A 56 -1.53 -8.63 -4.83
N TYR A 57 -0.86 -7.62 -4.30
CA TYR A 57 0.59 -7.63 -4.10
C TYR A 57 1.06 -8.76 -3.17
N LEU A 58 0.36 -8.99 -2.06
CA LEU A 58 0.70 -10.07 -1.13
C LEU A 58 0.53 -11.46 -1.76
N ARG A 59 -0.53 -11.64 -2.56
CA ARG A 59 -0.78 -12.88 -3.31
C ARG A 59 0.33 -13.15 -4.33
N ASP A 60 0.67 -12.16 -5.15
CA ASP A 60 1.75 -12.28 -6.15
C ASP A 60 3.10 -12.65 -5.51
N ARG A 61 3.44 -11.97 -4.41
CA ARG A 61 4.63 -12.27 -3.62
C ARG A 61 4.62 -13.68 -3.04
N SER A 62 3.47 -14.16 -2.58
CA SER A 62 3.34 -15.51 -2.03
C SER A 62 3.51 -16.60 -3.09
N ALA A 63 3.08 -16.33 -4.33
CA ALA A 63 3.20 -17.27 -5.46
C ALA A 63 4.62 -17.34 -6.04
N THR A 64 5.44 -16.31 -5.80
CA THR A 64 6.84 -16.25 -6.26
C THR A 64 7.82 -16.93 -5.28
N ARG A 65 7.33 -17.45 -4.14
CA ARG A 65 8.12 -18.24 -3.18
C ARG A 65 7.92 -19.72 -3.39
#